data_AF-A0A8T4G2B0-F1
#
_entry.id   AF-A0A8T4G2B0-F1
#
_cell.length_a   1.000
_cell.length_b   1.000
_cell.length_c   1.000
_cell.angle_alpha   90.00
_cell.angle_beta   90.00
_cell.angle_gamma   90.00
#
_symmetry.space_group_name_H-M   'P 1'
#
loop_
_entity.id
_entity.type
_entity.pdbx_description
1 polymer ?
#
loop_
_entity_poly.entity_id
_entity_poly.type
_entity_poly.pdbx_seq_one_letter_code
_entity_poly.pdbx_strand_id
1 'polypeptide(L)'
;MKRYVVVFILLLAVLPFAWACFSPTDNLAVEVYFNKPGVEYNLEPLKNAENVLIEGGRIIYRSHYDERVAVMLWEDKGLHLRIEIPVKNWSSTVLSAKFTTPIILPENSIEKAKELGWEVEGKYAFRKENILVQITPQKGRECSKDSDCATGGCSGEICTTRENATKVVSICVYKDWYDCLKLTTCGCVNGVCTWKPNDAFERCLKEHGIDPSKVIKMPQADVYIAIYGQKELSEEKRAEIKELFSVLGMSCVLENIKFEERVTSMPEGVVDPYTFNFKEALRVEIEWLKENGILKISDEDIEEIVKVAKRGYAGYNSHIGWYETKDGKYAWIPYYESKEAKLVKCIREPMTYRLPKGAVELEKPQQTETTQTPSTSEIPTRHIICGPGFVILGALLPLLLKRRL
;
A
#
# COMPACT_ATOMS: atom_id res chain seq x y z
N MET A 1 47.36 6.21 -10.33
CA MET A 1 46.14 5.38 -10.39
C MET A 1 45.78 4.70 -9.06
N LYS A 2 46.65 3.89 -8.44
CA LYS A 2 46.33 3.18 -7.16
C LYS A 2 45.89 4.08 -5.99
N ARG A 3 46.47 5.28 -5.83
CA ARG A 3 46.09 6.24 -4.76
C ARG A 3 44.67 6.80 -4.92
N TYR A 4 44.23 7.09 -6.15
CA TYR A 4 42.88 7.60 -6.42
C TYR A 4 41.81 6.53 -6.24
N VAL A 5 42.13 5.26 -6.52
CA VAL A 5 41.22 4.12 -6.28
C VAL A 5 40.97 3.92 -4.77
N VAL A 6 42.00 4.04 -3.93
CA VAL A 6 41.85 3.91 -2.47
C VAL A 6 41.04 5.07 -1.88
N VAL A 7 41.25 6.30 -2.35
CA VAL A 7 40.47 7.48 -1.93
C VAL A 7 39.00 7.33 -2.36
N PHE A 8 38.73 6.81 -3.56
CA PHE A 8 37.37 6.58 -4.05
C PHE A 8 36.62 5.48 -3.28
N ILE A 9 37.31 4.42 -2.88
CA ILE A 9 36.75 3.34 -2.02
C ILE A 9 36.47 3.83 -0.60
N LEU A 10 37.37 4.66 -0.03
CA LEU A 10 37.14 5.29 1.27
C LEU A 10 35.98 6.30 1.23
N LEU A 11 35.81 7.04 0.12
CA LEU A 11 34.66 7.93 -0.08
C LEU A 11 33.33 7.16 -0.22
N LEU A 12 33.34 5.99 -0.85
CA LEU A 12 32.18 5.09 -0.94
C LEU A 12 31.80 4.45 0.41
N ALA A 13 32.78 4.21 1.28
CA ALA A 13 32.56 3.64 2.62
C ALA A 13 31.99 4.65 3.65
N VAL A 14 32.05 5.96 3.35
CA VAL A 14 31.52 7.05 4.20
C VAL A 14 30.14 7.52 3.72
N LEU A 15 29.59 6.95 2.63
CA LEU A 15 28.21 7.21 2.26
C LEU A 15 27.30 6.62 3.35
N PRO A 16 26.47 7.44 4.03
CA PRO A 16 25.48 6.91 4.93
C PRO A 16 24.52 6.07 4.08
N PHE A 17 24.58 4.75 4.25
CA PHE A 17 23.48 3.91 3.82
C PHE A 17 22.29 4.35 4.66
N ALA A 18 21.37 5.12 4.09
CA ALA A 18 20.08 5.34 4.69
C ALA A 18 19.27 4.05 4.46
N TRP A 19 19.18 3.20 5.49
CA TRP A 19 18.40 1.97 5.46
C TRP A 19 16.94 2.30 5.76
N ALA A 20 16.23 2.82 4.74
CA ALA A 20 14.79 2.98 4.79
C ALA A 20 14.14 1.62 4.49
N CYS A 21 13.38 1.03 5.41
CA CYS A 21 12.81 -0.32 5.21
C CYS A 21 11.32 -0.36 5.51
N PHE A 22 10.61 -1.25 4.83
CA PHE A 22 9.24 -1.62 5.14
C PHE A 22 9.17 -2.34 6.49
N SER A 23 8.18 -1.99 7.31
CA SER A 23 7.84 -2.73 8.52
C SER A 23 6.48 -3.42 8.35
N PRO A 24 6.31 -4.68 8.78
CA PRO A 24 5.00 -5.33 8.74
C PRO A 24 3.88 -4.57 9.48
N THR A 25 4.23 -3.73 10.47
CA THR A 25 3.26 -2.89 11.21
C THR A 25 2.79 -1.67 10.42
N ASP A 26 3.42 -1.34 9.29
CA ASP A 26 2.96 -0.25 8.42
C ASP A 26 1.53 -0.52 7.93
N ASN A 27 1.14 -1.78 7.73
CA ASN A 27 -0.23 -2.20 7.40
C ASN A 27 -1.27 -1.96 8.51
N LEU A 28 -0.82 -1.63 9.72
CA LEU A 28 -1.64 -1.31 10.89
C LEU A 28 -1.56 0.18 11.25
N ALA A 29 -1.01 1.00 10.36
CA ALA A 29 -0.73 2.40 10.64
C ALA A 29 -1.11 3.34 9.49
N VAL A 30 -1.20 4.61 9.84
CA VAL A 30 -1.15 5.76 8.92
C VAL A 30 -0.11 6.74 9.46
N GLU A 31 0.65 7.36 8.58
CA GLU A 31 1.74 8.28 8.93
C GLU A 31 1.69 9.53 8.05
N VAL A 32 1.90 10.69 8.68
CA VAL A 32 2.01 11.99 8.03
C VAL A 32 3.37 12.59 8.34
N TYR A 33 4.08 13.00 7.29
CA TYR A 33 5.30 13.79 7.36
C TYR A 33 4.97 15.25 7.04
N PHE A 34 4.99 16.11 8.05
CA PHE A 34 4.67 17.53 7.95
C PHE A 34 5.84 18.33 7.37
N ASN A 35 6.00 18.28 6.05
CA ASN A 35 7.10 18.91 5.31
C ASN A 35 6.69 20.09 4.43
N LYS A 36 5.41 20.50 4.48
CA LYS A 36 4.92 21.69 3.76
C LYS A 36 5.57 22.95 4.35
N PRO A 37 6.13 23.85 3.51
CA PRO A 37 6.67 25.12 4.00
C PRO A 37 5.63 25.93 4.76
N GLY A 38 6.01 26.46 5.93
CA GLY A 38 5.14 27.24 6.81
C GLY A 38 4.42 26.43 7.89
N VAL A 39 4.51 25.09 7.87
CA VAL A 39 4.10 24.27 9.02
C VAL A 39 5.18 24.35 10.11
N GLU A 40 4.76 24.76 11.31
CA GLU A 40 5.63 24.87 12.49
C GLU A 40 5.13 23.93 13.59
N TYR A 41 6.02 23.48 14.47
CA TYR A 41 5.65 22.62 15.58
C TYR A 41 6.57 22.81 16.80
N ASN A 42 6.09 22.45 17.99
CA ASN A 42 6.84 22.47 19.25
C ASN A 42 6.46 21.26 20.11
N LEU A 43 7.38 20.29 20.23
CA LEU A 43 7.15 19.06 20.99
C LEU A 43 7.49 19.17 22.48
N GLU A 44 8.07 20.27 22.95
CA GLU A 44 8.44 20.44 24.37
C GLU A 44 7.28 20.20 25.35
N PRO A 45 6.03 20.64 25.10
CA PRO A 45 4.91 20.34 25.99
C PRO A 45 4.67 18.84 26.18
N LEU A 46 4.90 18.03 25.15
CA LEU A 46 4.72 16.58 25.20
C LEU A 46 5.88 15.86 25.88
N LYS A 47 7.11 16.40 25.80
CA LYS A 47 8.28 15.80 26.46
C LYS A 47 8.20 15.85 27.98
N ASN A 48 7.46 16.82 28.52
CA ASN A 48 7.25 17.01 29.96
C ASN A 48 5.85 16.54 30.42
N ALA A 49 5.02 16.02 29.51
CA ALA A 49 3.66 15.60 29.83
C ALA A 49 3.63 14.26 30.59
N GLU A 50 2.60 14.08 31.42
CA GLU A 50 2.31 12.78 32.01
C GLU A 50 1.66 11.85 30.97
N ASN A 51 1.75 10.54 31.23
CA ASN A 51 1.18 9.48 30.38
C ASN A 51 1.75 9.46 28.95
N VAL A 52 3.00 9.92 28.79
CA VAL A 52 3.79 9.86 27.57
C VAL A 52 5.01 8.94 27.77
N LEU A 53 5.31 8.13 26.76
CA LEU A 53 6.53 7.30 26.70
C LEU A 53 7.50 7.92 25.69
N ILE A 54 8.76 8.13 26.10
CA ILE A 54 9.82 8.55 25.19
C ILE A 54 10.78 7.38 24.95
N GLU A 55 10.77 6.82 23.75
CA GLU A 55 11.58 5.65 23.40
C GLU A 55 12.12 5.76 21.97
N GLY A 56 13.43 5.54 21.79
CA GLY A 56 14.05 5.56 20.46
C GLY A 56 13.93 6.90 19.72
N GLY A 57 13.86 8.02 20.44
CA GLY A 57 13.66 9.36 19.86
C GLY A 57 12.21 9.64 19.44
N ARG A 58 11.25 8.80 19.86
CA ARG A 58 9.82 8.95 19.59
C ARG A 58 9.08 9.26 20.87
N ILE A 59 8.10 10.16 20.78
CA ILE A 59 7.09 10.44 21.80
C ILE A 59 5.89 9.54 21.48
N ILE A 60 5.49 8.68 22.40
CA ILE A 60 4.44 7.68 22.21
C ILE A 60 3.36 7.86 23.28
N TYR A 61 2.11 7.99 22.87
CA TYR A 61 0.97 8.14 23.78
C TYR A 61 -0.29 7.44 23.22
N ARG A 62 -1.35 7.39 24.03
CA ARG A 62 -2.64 6.80 23.62
C ARG A 62 -3.44 7.77 22.76
N SER A 63 -4.02 7.26 21.68
CA SER A 63 -4.90 8.08 20.85
C SER A 63 -6.10 8.59 21.64
N HIS A 64 -6.44 9.85 21.38
CA HIS A 64 -7.66 10.53 21.83
C HIS A 64 -8.91 10.01 21.11
N TYR A 65 -8.75 9.29 19.99
CA TYR A 65 -9.85 8.63 19.27
C TYR A 65 -10.17 7.22 19.81
N ASP A 66 -9.15 6.40 20.05
CA ASP A 66 -9.30 5.06 20.66
C ASP A 66 -8.10 4.78 21.58
N GLU A 67 -8.35 4.62 22.87
CA GLU A 67 -7.30 4.47 23.90
C GLU A 67 -6.41 3.24 23.70
N ARG A 68 -6.80 2.29 22.85
CA ARG A 68 -6.02 1.08 22.53
C ARG A 68 -4.99 1.33 21.43
N VAL A 69 -5.06 2.46 20.74
CA VAL A 69 -4.24 2.82 19.59
C VAL A 69 -3.11 3.74 20.00
N ALA A 70 -1.95 3.57 19.37
CA ALA A 70 -0.76 4.37 19.64
C ALA A 70 -0.69 5.58 18.71
N VAL A 71 -0.30 6.71 19.28
CA VAL A 71 0.14 7.89 18.54
C VAL A 71 1.62 8.08 18.79
N MET A 72 2.38 8.27 17.71
CA MET A 72 3.82 8.46 17.76
C MET A 72 4.21 9.74 17.04
N LEU A 73 5.04 10.55 17.69
CA LEU A 73 5.64 11.75 17.12
C LEU A 73 7.16 11.63 17.15
N TRP A 74 7.83 12.01 16.07
CA TRP A 74 9.28 12.14 16.03
C TRP A 74 9.75 13.14 14.98
N GLU A 75 11.01 13.55 15.10
CA GLU A 75 11.62 14.49 14.17
C GLU A 75 12.64 13.77 13.27
N ASP A 76 12.42 13.81 11.95
CA ASP A 76 13.40 13.42 10.93
C ASP A 76 13.23 14.34 9.72
N LYS A 77 14.06 15.39 9.64
CA LYS A 77 13.95 16.48 8.63
C LYS A 77 12.59 17.19 8.62
N GLY A 78 11.83 17.06 9.69
CA GLY A 78 10.49 17.60 9.91
C GLY A 78 9.71 16.67 10.83
N LEU A 79 8.48 17.05 11.18
CA LEU A 79 7.66 16.29 12.11
C LEU A 79 6.97 15.12 11.42
N HIS A 80 7.06 13.95 12.01
CA HIS A 80 6.23 12.80 11.67
C HIS A 80 5.19 12.57 12.75
N LEU A 81 3.95 12.30 12.34
CA LEU A 81 2.86 11.79 13.16
C LEU A 81 2.46 10.42 12.62
N ARG A 82 2.49 9.39 13.46
CA ARG A 82 2.01 8.05 13.11
C ARG A 82 0.94 7.61 14.09
N ILE A 83 -0.19 7.17 13.55
CA ILE A 83 -1.21 6.46 14.30
C ILE A 83 -1.06 4.99 13.95
N GLU A 84 -0.80 4.16 14.95
CA GLU A 84 -0.53 2.73 14.77
C GLU A 84 -1.39 1.92 15.73
N ILE A 85 -2.09 0.92 15.19
CA ILE A 85 -2.76 -0.10 15.99
C ILE A 85 -1.68 -1.05 16.53
N PRO A 86 -1.51 -1.17 17.86
CA PRO A 86 -0.54 -2.09 18.44
C PRO A 86 -0.81 -3.54 18.00
N VAL A 87 0.26 -4.30 17.84
CA VAL A 87 0.18 -5.71 17.43
C VAL A 87 -0.28 -6.58 18.60
N LYS A 88 -1.34 -7.34 18.37
CA LYS A 88 -1.84 -8.40 19.27
C LYS A 88 -1.17 -9.74 18.96
N ASN A 89 -1.02 -10.07 17.68
CA ASN A 89 -0.39 -11.31 17.22
C ASN A 89 0.42 -11.07 15.94
N TRP A 90 1.56 -11.74 15.77
CA TRP A 90 2.41 -11.66 14.57
C TRP A 90 1.95 -12.55 13.43
N SER A 91 0.91 -13.35 13.66
CA SER A 91 0.24 -14.15 12.65
C SER A 91 -1.24 -13.82 12.58
N SER A 92 -1.78 -13.79 11.37
CA SER A 92 -3.22 -13.62 11.12
C SER A 92 -3.74 -14.72 10.20
N THR A 93 -5.00 -15.09 10.43
CA THR A 93 -5.71 -16.02 9.55
C THR A 93 -6.22 -15.30 8.30
N VAL A 94 -6.12 -15.96 7.17
CA VAL A 94 -6.68 -15.55 5.89
C VAL A 94 -7.45 -16.72 5.31
N LEU A 95 -8.73 -16.51 5.04
CA LEU A 95 -9.49 -17.43 4.21
C LEU A 95 -9.23 -17.07 2.76
N SER A 96 -8.82 -18.04 1.94
CA SER A 96 -8.45 -17.75 0.55
C SER A 96 -8.96 -18.79 -0.42
N ALA A 97 -9.16 -18.39 -1.66
CA ALA A 97 -9.46 -19.27 -2.76
C ALA A 97 -8.63 -18.90 -3.98
N LYS A 98 -8.22 -19.90 -4.76
CA LYS A 98 -7.57 -19.71 -6.04
C LYS A 98 -8.19 -20.63 -7.07
N PHE A 99 -8.54 -20.08 -8.22
CA PHE A 99 -9.08 -20.84 -9.35
C PHE A 99 -8.72 -20.17 -10.66
N THR A 100 -8.84 -20.90 -11.76
CA THR A 100 -8.63 -20.37 -13.11
C THR A 100 -9.99 -20.37 -13.81
N THR A 101 -10.33 -19.26 -14.47
CA THR A 101 -11.56 -19.14 -15.25
C THR A 101 -11.29 -18.41 -16.55
N PRO A 102 -12.00 -18.73 -17.65
CA PRO A 102 -12.08 -17.82 -18.78
C PRO A 102 -12.67 -16.48 -18.32
N ILE A 103 -12.03 -15.36 -18.69
CA ILE A 103 -12.56 -14.04 -18.38
C ILE A 103 -12.28 -13.03 -19.48
N ILE A 104 -13.31 -12.27 -19.81
CA ILE A 104 -13.21 -11.01 -20.53
C ILE A 104 -13.96 -10.02 -19.65
N LEU A 105 -13.26 -8.98 -19.18
CA LEU A 105 -13.90 -7.94 -18.38
C LEU A 105 -14.84 -7.12 -19.27
N PRO A 106 -16.14 -6.99 -18.91
CA PRO A 106 -17.07 -6.14 -19.64
C PRO A 106 -16.61 -4.68 -19.68
N GLU A 107 -17.08 -3.94 -20.68
CA GLU A 107 -16.92 -2.49 -20.69
C GLU A 107 -17.61 -1.87 -19.45
N ASN A 108 -16.97 -0.87 -18.86
CA ASN A 108 -17.41 -0.20 -17.63
C ASN A 108 -17.47 -1.07 -16.36
N SER A 109 -16.88 -2.28 -16.37
CA SER A 109 -16.91 -3.16 -15.18
C SER A 109 -16.15 -2.56 -13.99
N ILE A 110 -15.12 -1.76 -14.24
CA ILE A 110 -14.33 -1.09 -13.20
C ILE A 110 -15.16 0.01 -12.53
N GLU A 111 -15.85 0.82 -13.32
CA GLU A 111 -16.72 1.91 -12.87
C GLU A 111 -17.85 1.36 -12.01
N LYS A 112 -18.53 0.31 -12.49
CA LYS A 112 -19.57 -0.40 -11.73
C LYS A 112 -19.03 -1.00 -10.43
N ALA A 113 -17.83 -1.58 -10.43
CA ALA A 113 -17.23 -2.11 -9.20
C ALA A 113 -16.98 -0.99 -8.16
N LYS A 114 -16.53 0.20 -8.61
CA LYS A 114 -16.36 1.38 -7.74
C LYS A 114 -17.68 1.88 -7.17
N GLU A 115 -18.76 1.89 -7.96
CA GLU A 115 -20.10 2.24 -7.49
C GLU A 115 -20.60 1.30 -6.38
N LEU A 116 -20.18 0.03 -6.41
CA LEU A 116 -20.43 -0.95 -5.34
C LEU A 116 -19.50 -0.80 -4.12
N GLY A 117 -18.66 0.24 -4.08
CA GLY A 117 -17.74 0.53 -2.99
C GLY A 117 -16.42 -0.24 -3.04
N TRP A 118 -16.07 -0.86 -4.17
CA TRP A 118 -14.76 -1.50 -4.33
C TRP A 118 -13.70 -0.47 -4.72
N GLU A 119 -12.60 -0.45 -3.97
CA GLU A 119 -11.38 0.23 -4.39
C GLU A 119 -10.68 -0.61 -5.47
N VAL A 120 -10.27 0.03 -6.57
CA VAL A 120 -9.65 -0.67 -7.71
C VAL A 120 -8.22 -0.18 -7.89
N GLU A 121 -7.26 -1.08 -7.68
CA GLU A 121 -5.83 -0.87 -7.93
C GLU A 121 -5.49 -1.36 -9.35
N GLY A 122 -5.17 -0.43 -10.24
CA GLY A 122 -4.91 -0.74 -11.65
C GLY A 122 -6.20 -1.19 -12.37
N LYS A 123 -6.17 -2.40 -12.96
CA LYS A 123 -7.32 -2.97 -13.71
C LYS A 123 -7.87 -4.27 -13.15
N TYR A 124 -7.17 -4.89 -12.19
CA TYR A 124 -7.41 -6.29 -11.85
C TYR A 124 -7.33 -6.60 -10.36
N ALA A 125 -7.06 -5.62 -9.50
CA ALA A 125 -7.10 -5.79 -8.05
C ALA A 125 -8.24 -4.97 -7.47
N PHE A 126 -9.14 -5.63 -6.76
CA PHE A 126 -10.35 -5.08 -6.17
C PHE A 126 -10.28 -5.30 -4.66
N ARG A 127 -10.43 -4.24 -3.87
CA ARG A 127 -10.44 -4.28 -2.41
C ARG A 127 -11.72 -3.70 -1.86
N LYS A 128 -12.29 -4.35 -0.85
CA LYS A 128 -13.40 -3.83 -0.08
C LYS A 128 -13.28 -4.39 1.34
N GLU A 129 -13.16 -3.51 2.32
CA GLU A 129 -12.90 -3.88 3.71
C GLU A 129 -11.73 -4.88 3.83
N ASN A 130 -11.99 -6.07 4.37
CA ASN A 130 -11.04 -7.16 4.52
C ASN A 130 -11.00 -8.14 3.34
N ILE A 131 -11.64 -7.83 2.21
CA ILE A 131 -11.67 -8.66 1.00
C ILE A 131 -10.69 -8.11 -0.04
N LEU A 132 -9.89 -8.99 -0.62
CA LEU A 132 -9.11 -8.78 -1.83
C LEU A 132 -9.54 -9.78 -2.90
N VAL A 133 -9.89 -9.28 -4.07
CA VAL A 133 -10.04 -10.08 -5.29
C VAL A 133 -8.99 -9.61 -6.29
N GLN A 134 -8.07 -10.49 -6.67
CA GLN A 134 -7.03 -10.22 -7.65
C GLN A 134 -7.19 -11.14 -8.86
N ILE A 135 -7.23 -10.54 -10.04
CA ILE A 135 -7.32 -11.23 -11.32
C ILE A 135 -5.96 -11.11 -12.00
N THR A 136 -5.41 -12.22 -12.47
CA THR A 136 -4.16 -12.24 -13.21
C THR A 136 -4.43 -12.87 -14.57
N PRO A 137 -4.60 -12.05 -15.64
CA PRO A 137 -4.79 -12.57 -16.98
C PRO A 137 -3.63 -13.49 -17.37
N GLN A 138 -3.93 -14.72 -17.78
CA GLN A 138 -2.93 -15.60 -18.34
C GLN A 138 -2.61 -15.08 -19.75
N LYS A 139 -1.38 -14.62 -19.94
CA LYS A 139 -0.95 -14.09 -21.22
C LYS A 139 -0.90 -15.22 -22.25
N GLY A 140 -1.76 -15.14 -23.26
CA GLY A 140 -1.68 -15.97 -24.45
C GLY A 140 -0.38 -15.68 -25.22
N ARG A 141 0.04 -16.64 -26.04
CA ARG A 141 1.28 -16.56 -26.84
C ARG A 141 1.00 -16.38 -28.34
N GLU A 142 -0.25 -16.17 -28.73
CA GLU A 142 -0.66 -16.08 -30.14
C GLU A 142 -0.40 -14.68 -30.72
N CYS A 143 -0.52 -13.62 -29.91
CA CYS A 143 -0.46 -12.24 -30.41
C CYS A 143 0.03 -11.22 -29.36
N SER A 144 0.44 -10.05 -29.85
CA SER A 144 0.75 -8.86 -29.04
C SER A 144 -0.13 -7.66 -29.40
N LYS A 145 -0.62 -7.62 -30.65
CA LYS A 145 -1.49 -6.58 -31.21
C LYS A 145 -2.46 -7.19 -32.21
N ASP A 146 -3.54 -6.48 -32.54
CA ASP A 146 -4.59 -6.97 -33.45
C ASP A 146 -4.06 -7.39 -34.82
N SER A 147 -3.04 -6.71 -35.34
CA SER A 147 -2.45 -7.05 -36.64
C SER A 147 -1.81 -8.44 -36.66
N ASP A 148 -1.48 -9.02 -35.51
CA ASP A 148 -0.92 -10.36 -35.42
C ASP A 148 -1.98 -11.45 -35.65
N CYS A 149 -3.26 -11.06 -35.65
CA CYS A 149 -4.41 -11.91 -35.91
C CYS A 149 -4.98 -11.69 -37.31
N ALA A 150 -5.61 -12.73 -37.86
CA ALA A 150 -6.34 -12.65 -39.12
C ALA A 150 -7.46 -13.70 -39.17
N THR A 151 -8.43 -13.43 -40.04
CA THR A 151 -9.52 -14.35 -40.36
C THR A 151 -9.06 -15.38 -41.39
N GLY A 152 -9.38 -16.66 -41.16
CA GLY A 152 -9.17 -17.76 -42.09
C GLY A 152 -10.38 -18.71 -42.12
N GLY A 153 -10.22 -19.85 -42.80
CA GLY A 153 -11.33 -20.77 -43.09
C GLY A 153 -12.06 -20.37 -44.39
N CYS A 154 -12.79 -21.32 -45.00
CA CYS A 154 -13.42 -21.09 -46.31
C CYS A 154 -14.48 -19.97 -46.28
N SER A 155 -15.15 -19.77 -45.14
CA SER A 155 -16.19 -18.76 -44.95
C SER A 155 -15.72 -17.57 -44.10
N GLY A 156 -14.42 -17.49 -43.78
CA GLY A 156 -13.86 -16.48 -42.89
C GLY A 156 -14.25 -16.67 -41.42
N GLU A 157 -14.63 -17.88 -41.03
CA GLU A 157 -15.23 -18.19 -39.72
C GLU A 157 -14.21 -18.39 -38.59
N ILE A 158 -12.91 -18.52 -38.92
CA ILE A 158 -11.85 -18.82 -37.95
C ILE A 158 -11.02 -17.57 -37.69
N CYS A 159 -11.03 -17.06 -36.46
CA CYS A 159 -10.05 -16.10 -36.00
C CYS A 159 -8.83 -16.81 -35.39
N THR A 160 -7.66 -16.55 -35.97
CA THR A 160 -6.40 -17.19 -35.56
C THR A 160 -5.21 -16.25 -35.82
N THR A 161 -3.99 -16.71 -35.56
CA THR A 161 -2.79 -15.94 -35.89
C THR A 161 -2.70 -15.70 -37.39
N ARG A 162 -2.13 -14.57 -37.79
CA ARG A 162 -1.97 -14.21 -39.21
C ARG A 162 -1.25 -15.30 -40.00
N GLU A 163 -0.25 -15.94 -39.40
CA GLU A 163 0.45 -17.06 -40.00
C GLU A 163 -0.49 -18.25 -40.27
N ASN A 164 -1.28 -18.63 -39.27
CA ASN A 164 -2.16 -19.80 -39.37
C ASN A 164 -3.41 -19.53 -40.21
N ALA A 165 -3.85 -18.29 -40.35
CA ALA A 165 -5.03 -17.93 -41.14
C ALA A 165 -4.90 -18.34 -42.61
N THR A 166 -3.67 -18.36 -43.14
CA THR A 166 -3.38 -18.81 -44.52
C THR A 166 -3.27 -20.33 -44.65
N LYS A 167 -3.09 -21.05 -43.53
CA LYS A 167 -2.84 -22.50 -43.48
C LYS A 167 -4.07 -23.29 -43.02
N VAL A 168 -5.00 -22.64 -42.33
CA VAL A 168 -6.16 -23.29 -41.75
C VAL A 168 -7.14 -23.69 -42.84
N VAL A 169 -7.53 -24.97 -42.82
CA VAL A 169 -8.53 -25.54 -43.73
C VAL A 169 -9.75 -25.91 -42.90
N SER A 170 -10.90 -25.37 -43.26
CA SER A 170 -12.19 -25.76 -42.72
C SER A 170 -13.01 -26.53 -43.75
N ILE A 171 -14.07 -27.21 -43.30
CA ILE A 171 -15.08 -27.70 -44.24
C ILE A 171 -15.75 -26.47 -44.86
N CYS A 172 -15.78 -26.35 -46.20
CA CYS A 172 -16.37 -25.20 -46.88
C CYS A 172 -17.91 -25.25 -46.85
N VAL A 173 -18.48 -25.27 -45.65
CA VAL A 173 -19.92 -25.27 -45.37
C VAL A 173 -20.25 -23.95 -44.70
N TYR A 174 -21.07 -23.15 -45.36
CA TYR A 174 -21.60 -21.92 -44.78
C TYR A 174 -22.70 -22.24 -43.77
N LYS A 175 -22.69 -21.56 -42.63
CA LYS A 175 -23.76 -21.62 -41.62
C LYS A 175 -24.35 -20.24 -41.46
N ASP A 176 -25.67 -20.13 -41.37
CA ASP A 176 -26.38 -18.85 -41.29
C ASP A 176 -25.84 -17.95 -40.15
N TRP A 177 -25.46 -18.54 -39.02
CA TRP A 177 -24.92 -17.77 -37.90
C TRP A 177 -23.57 -17.09 -38.21
N TYR A 178 -22.85 -17.47 -39.27
CA TYR A 178 -21.62 -16.79 -39.68
C TYR A 178 -21.87 -15.33 -40.06
N ASP A 179 -23.10 -14.93 -40.38
CA ASP A 179 -23.46 -13.52 -40.56
C ASP A 179 -23.21 -12.68 -39.29
N CYS A 180 -23.29 -13.29 -38.10
CA CYS A 180 -22.94 -12.63 -36.84
C CYS A 180 -21.49 -12.17 -36.81
N LEU A 181 -20.57 -12.82 -37.54
CA LEU A 181 -19.14 -12.46 -37.55
C LEU A 181 -18.89 -11.07 -38.14
N LYS A 182 -19.82 -10.55 -38.96
CA LYS A 182 -19.78 -9.17 -39.48
C LYS A 182 -19.97 -8.11 -38.40
N LEU A 183 -20.52 -8.50 -37.24
CA LEU A 183 -20.74 -7.63 -36.08
C LEU A 183 -19.50 -7.56 -35.16
N THR A 184 -18.41 -8.23 -35.52
CA THR A 184 -17.18 -8.27 -34.73
C THR A 184 -15.94 -8.20 -35.62
N THR A 185 -14.77 -8.15 -35.01
CA THR A 185 -13.47 -8.21 -35.69
C THR A 185 -12.59 -9.27 -35.04
N CYS A 186 -11.76 -9.92 -35.86
CA CYS A 186 -10.71 -10.80 -35.36
C CYS A 186 -9.54 -9.95 -34.85
N GLY A 187 -9.15 -10.13 -33.59
CA GLY A 187 -8.07 -9.35 -32.99
C GLY A 187 -7.45 -10.02 -31.77
N CYS A 188 -6.53 -9.30 -31.13
CA CYS A 188 -5.75 -9.81 -30.02
C CYS A 188 -6.41 -9.46 -28.69
N VAL A 189 -6.84 -10.48 -27.94
CA VAL A 189 -7.43 -10.32 -26.61
C VAL A 189 -6.58 -11.10 -25.61
N ASN A 190 -5.88 -10.39 -24.71
CA ASN A 190 -4.94 -10.95 -23.72
C ASN A 190 -3.93 -11.96 -24.30
N GLY A 191 -3.43 -11.70 -25.52
CA GLY A 191 -2.43 -12.55 -26.18
C GLY A 191 -3.00 -13.76 -26.92
N VAL A 192 -4.32 -13.85 -27.07
CA VAL A 192 -5.02 -14.86 -27.86
C VAL A 192 -5.70 -14.20 -29.06
N CYS A 193 -5.57 -14.78 -30.25
CA CYS A 193 -6.30 -14.33 -31.43
C CYS A 193 -7.73 -14.87 -31.38
N THR A 194 -8.70 -13.97 -31.21
CA THR A 194 -10.11 -14.33 -31.09
C THR A 194 -11.05 -13.25 -31.64
N TRP A 195 -12.29 -13.65 -31.87
CA TRP A 195 -13.38 -12.73 -32.22
C TRP A 195 -13.66 -11.82 -31.04
N LYS A 196 -13.55 -10.49 -31.24
CA LYS A 196 -13.72 -9.54 -30.13
C LYS A 196 -15.17 -9.56 -29.63
N PRO A 197 -15.40 -9.84 -28.34
CA PRO A 197 -16.74 -9.86 -27.76
C PRO A 197 -17.37 -8.47 -27.85
N ASN A 198 -18.66 -8.43 -28.14
CA ASN A 198 -19.51 -7.25 -27.99
C ASN A 198 -20.99 -7.69 -27.93
N ASP A 199 -21.85 -6.84 -27.37
CA ASP A 199 -23.25 -7.16 -27.10
C ASP A 199 -24.03 -7.57 -28.36
N ALA A 200 -23.79 -6.90 -29.50
CA ALA A 200 -24.50 -7.19 -30.74
C ALA A 200 -24.10 -8.56 -31.30
N PHE A 201 -22.79 -8.85 -31.29
CA PHE A 201 -22.25 -10.13 -31.73
C PHE A 201 -22.73 -11.29 -30.86
N GLU A 202 -22.62 -11.18 -29.54
CA GLU A 202 -23.03 -12.23 -28.61
C GLU A 202 -24.53 -12.51 -28.66
N ARG A 203 -25.35 -11.46 -28.81
CA ARG A 203 -26.80 -11.59 -28.96
C ARG A 203 -27.17 -12.34 -30.25
N CYS A 204 -26.53 -11.99 -31.37
CA CYS A 204 -26.73 -12.67 -32.64
C CYS A 204 -26.39 -14.17 -32.53
N LEU A 205 -25.26 -14.53 -31.89
CA LEU A 205 -24.91 -15.93 -31.66
C LEU A 205 -26.00 -16.68 -30.88
N LYS A 206 -26.50 -16.08 -29.79
CA LYS A 206 -27.56 -16.66 -28.95
C LYS A 206 -28.88 -16.83 -29.70
N GLU A 207 -29.26 -15.86 -30.55
CA GLU A 207 -30.46 -15.93 -31.41
C GLU A 207 -30.39 -17.10 -32.40
N HIS A 208 -29.19 -17.43 -32.87
CA HIS A 208 -28.94 -18.62 -33.69
C HIS A 208 -28.70 -19.91 -32.87
N GLY A 209 -28.92 -19.89 -31.56
CA GLY A 209 -28.72 -21.05 -30.68
C GLY A 209 -27.25 -21.44 -30.49
N ILE A 210 -26.31 -20.53 -30.79
CA ILE A 210 -24.87 -20.73 -30.63
C ILE A 210 -24.42 -20.15 -29.29
N ASP A 211 -23.75 -20.98 -28.50
CA ASP A 211 -23.09 -20.56 -27.27
C ASP A 211 -21.85 -19.70 -27.61
N PRO A 212 -21.80 -18.41 -27.20
CA PRO A 212 -20.66 -17.54 -27.49
C PRO A 212 -19.32 -18.10 -27.05
N SER A 213 -19.27 -18.88 -25.96
CA SER A 213 -18.03 -19.47 -25.44
C SER A 213 -17.38 -20.48 -26.40
N LYS A 214 -18.15 -21.01 -27.36
CA LYS A 214 -17.65 -21.94 -28.39
C LYS A 214 -17.02 -21.22 -29.59
N VAL A 215 -17.32 -19.94 -29.78
CA VAL A 215 -16.84 -19.13 -30.91
C VAL A 215 -15.77 -18.15 -30.46
N ILE A 216 -15.93 -17.56 -29.28
CA ILE A 216 -15.01 -16.62 -28.65
C ILE A 216 -14.05 -17.41 -27.77
N LYS A 217 -12.78 -17.48 -28.17
CA LYS A 217 -11.71 -18.04 -27.35
C LYS A 217 -11.46 -17.09 -26.18
N MET A 218 -11.98 -17.46 -25.01
CA MET A 218 -11.80 -16.65 -23.82
C MET A 218 -10.40 -16.88 -23.24
N PRO A 219 -9.56 -15.83 -23.10
CA PRO A 219 -8.32 -15.97 -22.38
C PRO A 219 -8.60 -16.37 -20.93
N GLN A 220 -7.79 -17.26 -20.40
CA GLN A 220 -7.88 -17.69 -19.01
C GLN A 220 -7.31 -16.59 -18.10
N ALA A 221 -7.81 -16.52 -16.88
CA ALA A 221 -7.18 -15.75 -15.81
C ALA A 221 -7.18 -16.54 -14.51
N ASP A 222 -6.12 -16.35 -13.74
CA ASP A 222 -6.08 -16.81 -12.37
C ASP A 222 -6.78 -15.78 -11.50
N VAL A 223 -7.76 -16.23 -10.72
CA VAL A 223 -8.45 -15.41 -9.73
C VAL A 223 -8.00 -15.86 -8.35
N TYR A 224 -7.56 -14.90 -7.54
CA TYR A 224 -7.23 -15.08 -6.14
C TYR A 224 -8.18 -14.25 -5.30
N ILE A 225 -8.81 -14.90 -4.32
CA ILE A 225 -9.65 -14.25 -3.32
C ILE A 225 -8.94 -14.43 -1.98
N ALA A 226 -8.86 -13.35 -1.20
CA ALA A 226 -8.41 -13.37 0.19
C ALA A 226 -9.38 -12.59 1.06
N ILE A 227 -9.76 -13.17 2.19
CA ILE A 227 -10.57 -12.54 3.23
C ILE A 227 -9.75 -12.59 4.52
N TYR A 228 -9.25 -11.43 4.93
CA TYR A 228 -8.34 -11.32 6.07
C TYR A 228 -9.11 -11.39 7.40
N GLY A 229 -8.58 -12.08 8.39
CA GLY A 229 -9.16 -12.21 9.73
C GLY A 229 -10.33 -13.18 9.83
N GLN A 230 -10.64 -13.95 8.78
CA GLN A 230 -11.74 -14.93 8.79
C GLN A 230 -11.26 -16.36 8.58
N LYS A 231 -11.96 -17.31 9.20
CA LYS A 231 -11.74 -18.76 9.07
C LYS A 231 -12.73 -19.44 8.13
N GLU A 232 -13.92 -18.86 8.02
CA GLU A 232 -15.04 -19.38 7.24
C GLU A 232 -15.69 -18.25 6.46
N LEU A 233 -16.27 -18.58 5.29
CA LEU A 233 -16.91 -17.60 4.42
C LEU A 233 -18.29 -17.27 4.98
N SER A 234 -18.47 -16.05 5.49
CA SER A 234 -19.80 -15.59 5.92
C SER A 234 -20.72 -15.33 4.72
N GLU A 235 -22.04 -15.39 4.95
CA GLU A 235 -23.03 -15.13 3.90
C GLU A 235 -22.97 -13.69 3.38
N GLU A 236 -22.64 -12.73 4.25
CA GLU A 236 -22.38 -11.33 3.86
C GLU A 236 -21.21 -11.23 2.88
N LYS A 237 -20.06 -11.82 3.22
CA LYS A 237 -18.87 -11.77 2.35
C LYS A 237 -19.08 -12.57 1.06
N ARG A 238 -19.84 -13.67 1.12
CA ARG A 238 -20.30 -14.41 -0.08
C ARG A 238 -21.12 -13.50 -0.99
N ALA A 239 -22.07 -12.74 -0.45
CA ALA A 239 -22.92 -11.84 -1.22
C ALA A 239 -22.09 -10.72 -1.89
N GLU A 240 -21.17 -10.10 -1.15
CA GLU A 240 -20.26 -9.06 -1.69
C GLU A 240 -19.42 -9.58 -2.87
N ILE A 241 -18.82 -10.76 -2.73
CA ILE A 241 -18.02 -11.37 -3.80
C ILE A 241 -18.91 -11.72 -5.00
N LYS A 242 -20.13 -12.22 -4.75
CA LYS A 242 -21.09 -12.56 -5.81
C LYS A 242 -21.50 -11.32 -6.62
N GLU A 243 -21.73 -10.21 -5.94
CA GLU A 243 -22.10 -8.94 -6.58
C GLU A 243 -20.95 -8.40 -7.46
N LEU A 244 -19.72 -8.42 -6.93
CA LEU A 244 -18.54 -8.08 -7.72
C LEU A 244 -18.42 -8.99 -8.95
N PHE A 245 -18.54 -10.30 -8.76
CA PHE A 245 -18.42 -11.26 -9.86
C PHE A 245 -19.51 -11.05 -10.91
N SER A 246 -20.70 -10.62 -10.52
CA SER A 246 -21.77 -10.25 -11.46
C SER A 246 -21.35 -9.11 -12.38
N VAL A 247 -20.78 -8.05 -11.81
CA VAL A 247 -20.26 -6.90 -12.58
C VAL A 247 -19.09 -7.29 -13.48
N LEU A 248 -18.24 -8.22 -13.03
CA LEU A 248 -17.08 -8.68 -13.78
C LEU A 248 -17.41 -9.77 -14.82
N GLY A 249 -18.67 -10.16 -14.98
CA GLY A 249 -19.09 -11.19 -15.94
C GLY A 249 -18.75 -12.63 -15.51
N MET A 250 -18.64 -12.90 -14.21
CA MET A 250 -18.27 -14.17 -13.59
C MET A 250 -19.34 -14.73 -12.62
N SER A 251 -20.61 -14.37 -12.80
CA SER A 251 -21.69 -14.63 -11.84
C SER A 251 -21.86 -16.10 -11.42
N CYS A 252 -21.44 -17.05 -12.26
CA CYS A 252 -21.62 -18.49 -12.04
C CYS A 252 -20.44 -19.19 -11.35
N VAL A 253 -19.31 -18.50 -11.13
CA VAL A 253 -18.08 -19.18 -10.71
C VAL A 253 -18.06 -19.49 -9.20
N LEU A 254 -18.72 -18.65 -8.38
CA LEU A 254 -18.62 -18.70 -6.92
C LEU A 254 -19.17 -19.97 -6.28
N GLU A 255 -20.15 -20.64 -6.91
CA GLU A 255 -20.85 -21.79 -6.32
C GLU A 255 -19.95 -23.03 -6.15
N ASN A 256 -18.87 -23.12 -6.93
CA ASN A 256 -17.97 -24.28 -6.93
C ASN A 256 -16.58 -23.97 -6.33
N ILE A 257 -16.42 -22.81 -5.69
CA ILE A 257 -15.12 -22.40 -5.14
C ILE A 257 -14.90 -23.01 -3.76
N LYS A 258 -13.79 -23.74 -3.63
CA LYS A 258 -13.30 -24.20 -2.33
C LYS A 258 -12.42 -23.11 -1.71
N PHE A 259 -12.80 -22.67 -0.52
CA PHE A 259 -11.98 -21.79 0.31
C PHE A 259 -11.10 -22.61 1.27
N GLU A 260 -9.91 -22.10 1.52
CA GLU A 260 -8.90 -22.70 2.40
C GLU A 260 -8.46 -21.68 3.45
N GLU A 261 -8.50 -22.09 4.71
CA GLU A 261 -7.88 -21.34 5.81
C GLU A 261 -6.36 -21.41 5.69
N ARG A 262 -5.70 -20.24 5.78
CA ARG A 262 -4.25 -20.12 5.80
C ARG A 262 -3.82 -19.19 6.93
N VAL A 263 -2.66 -19.48 7.51
CA VAL A 263 -2.01 -18.57 8.46
C VAL A 263 -0.93 -17.80 7.72
N THR A 264 -0.89 -16.48 7.89
CA THR A 264 0.11 -15.60 7.30
C THR A 264 0.91 -14.91 8.40
N SER A 265 2.13 -14.47 8.08
CA SER A 265 2.98 -13.69 8.99
C SER A 265 2.61 -12.20 9.04
N MET A 266 1.37 -11.86 8.68
CA MET A 266 0.89 -10.48 8.72
C MET A 266 0.31 -10.21 10.11
N PRO A 267 0.70 -9.10 10.77
CA PRO A 267 0.28 -8.87 12.16
C PRO A 267 -1.22 -8.59 12.27
N GLU A 268 -1.81 -9.11 13.34
CA GLU A 268 -3.16 -8.82 13.82
C GLU A 268 -3.08 -7.70 14.86
N GLY A 269 -3.92 -6.67 14.72
CA GLY A 269 -4.00 -5.56 15.65
C GLY A 269 -4.80 -5.89 16.92
N VAL A 270 -4.62 -5.09 17.97
CA VAL A 270 -5.49 -5.10 19.17
C VAL A 270 -6.91 -4.61 18.89
N VAL A 271 -7.08 -3.87 17.79
CA VAL A 271 -8.38 -3.54 17.18
C VAL A 271 -8.39 -4.03 15.73
N ASP A 272 -9.57 -4.25 15.17
CA ASP A 272 -9.70 -4.69 13.78
C ASP A 272 -9.33 -3.53 12.83
N PRO A 273 -8.23 -3.67 12.05
CA PRO A 273 -7.76 -2.58 11.20
C PRO A 273 -8.67 -2.33 9.98
N TYR A 274 -9.60 -3.24 9.65
CA TYR A 274 -10.50 -3.08 8.51
C TYR A 274 -11.76 -2.27 8.84
N THR A 275 -12.11 -2.18 10.13
CA THR A 275 -13.23 -1.38 10.63
C THR A 275 -12.76 -0.11 11.35
N PHE A 276 -11.49 -0.02 11.72
CA PHE A 276 -10.90 1.18 12.34
C PHE A 276 -10.86 2.38 11.38
N ASN A 277 -11.41 3.52 11.80
CA ASN A 277 -11.45 4.73 11.00
C ASN A 277 -10.17 5.56 11.15
N PHE A 278 -9.13 5.19 10.38
CA PHE A 278 -7.85 5.92 10.36
C PHE A 278 -7.99 7.40 9.98
N LYS A 279 -9.00 7.76 9.18
CA LYS A 279 -9.23 9.16 8.76
C LYS A 279 -9.64 10.01 9.94
N GLU A 280 -10.63 9.53 10.70
CA GLU A 280 -11.14 10.24 11.86
C GLU A 280 -10.11 10.25 13.00
N ALA A 281 -9.43 9.14 13.24
CA ALA A 281 -8.35 9.09 14.22
C ALA A 281 -7.28 10.14 13.91
N LEU A 282 -6.88 10.26 12.64
CA LEU A 282 -5.89 11.24 12.22
C LEU A 282 -6.38 12.68 12.36
N ARG A 283 -7.65 12.95 12.03
CA ARG A 283 -8.26 14.27 12.26
C ARG A 283 -8.18 14.66 13.73
N VAL A 284 -8.69 13.79 14.61
CA VAL A 284 -8.73 14.04 16.07
C VAL A 284 -7.34 14.33 16.62
N GLU A 285 -6.30 13.57 16.23
CA GLU A 285 -4.95 13.81 16.72
C GLU A 285 -4.35 15.12 16.18
N ILE A 286 -4.53 15.43 14.90
CA ILE A 286 -3.98 16.65 14.31
C ILE A 286 -4.67 17.90 14.91
N GLU A 287 -5.99 17.84 15.08
CA GLU A 287 -6.77 18.90 15.71
C GLU A 287 -6.34 19.10 17.16
N TRP A 288 -6.20 18.02 17.94
CA TRP A 288 -5.73 18.11 19.32
C TRP A 288 -4.31 18.72 19.41
N LEU A 289 -3.40 18.33 18.52
CA LEU A 289 -2.05 18.92 18.46
C LEU A 289 -2.11 20.42 18.09
N LYS A 290 -3.04 20.81 17.22
CA LYS A 290 -3.26 22.20 16.83
C LYS A 290 -3.84 23.04 17.97
N GLU A 291 -4.89 22.55 18.63
CA GLU A 291 -5.57 23.23 19.74
C GLU A 291 -4.62 23.49 20.92
N ASN A 292 -3.68 22.58 21.16
CA ASN A 292 -2.68 22.70 22.21
C ASN A 292 -1.41 23.46 21.78
N GLY A 293 -1.41 24.05 20.58
CA GLY A 293 -0.28 24.84 20.07
C GLY A 293 0.99 24.03 19.77
N ILE A 294 0.89 22.70 19.73
CA ILE A 294 1.99 21.79 19.42
C ILE A 294 2.26 21.77 17.91
N LEU A 295 1.23 21.92 17.08
CA LEU A 295 1.33 21.95 15.62
C LEU A 295 0.58 23.15 15.04
N LYS A 296 1.25 23.98 14.25
CA LYS A 296 0.62 25.08 13.51
C LYS A 296 0.38 24.65 12.07
N ILE A 297 -0.88 24.38 11.75
CA ILE A 297 -1.33 23.93 10.44
C ILE A 297 -2.73 24.51 10.14
N SER A 298 -3.05 24.76 8.87
CA SER A 298 -4.35 25.29 8.46
C SER A 298 -5.42 24.19 8.41
N ASP A 299 -6.69 24.54 8.59
CA ASP A 299 -7.79 23.57 8.53
C ASP A 299 -7.92 22.93 7.14
N GLU A 300 -7.59 23.69 6.08
CA GLU A 300 -7.57 23.16 4.71
C GLU A 300 -6.53 22.06 4.53
N ASP A 301 -5.35 22.21 5.15
CA ASP A 301 -4.31 21.18 5.12
C ASP A 301 -4.73 19.92 5.88
N ILE A 302 -5.40 20.07 7.04
CA ILE A 302 -5.94 18.94 7.80
C ILE A 302 -6.92 18.15 6.93
N GLU A 303 -7.86 18.83 6.28
CA GLU A 303 -8.87 18.17 5.44
C GLU A 303 -8.25 17.48 4.22
N GLU A 304 -7.25 18.08 3.56
CA GLU A 304 -6.55 17.43 2.45
C GLU A 304 -5.73 16.21 2.91
N ILE A 305 -5.10 16.24 4.09
CA ILE A 305 -4.42 15.07 4.68
C ILE A 305 -5.42 13.95 4.99
N VAL A 306 -6.51 14.27 5.68
CA VAL A 306 -7.52 13.28 6.11
C VAL A 306 -8.23 12.64 4.91
N LYS A 307 -8.44 13.41 3.83
CA LYS A 307 -9.03 12.92 2.58
C LYS A 307 -8.23 11.77 1.96
N VAL A 308 -6.89 11.87 1.98
CA VAL A 308 -5.99 10.87 1.41
C VAL A 308 -5.59 9.77 2.40
N ALA A 309 -5.82 9.95 3.70
CA ALA A 309 -5.44 9.00 4.73
C ALA A 309 -6.11 7.62 4.55
N LYS A 310 -5.30 6.56 4.57
CA LYS A 310 -5.73 5.17 4.49
C LYS A 310 -4.85 4.27 5.33
N ARG A 311 -5.39 3.12 5.74
CA ARG A 311 -4.63 2.03 6.35
C ARG A 311 -3.48 1.63 5.45
N GLY A 312 -2.27 1.50 6.00
CA GLY A 312 -1.09 1.11 5.22
C GLY A 312 -0.33 2.30 4.63
N TYR A 313 -0.86 3.53 4.73
CA TYR A 313 -0.16 4.73 4.30
C TYR A 313 0.80 5.20 5.40
N ALA A 314 1.75 4.32 5.72
CA ALA A 314 2.77 4.52 6.72
C ALA A 314 4.14 4.00 6.25
N GLY A 315 5.20 4.43 6.94
CA GLY A 315 6.56 4.03 6.62
C GLY A 315 7.09 4.66 5.32
N TYR A 316 8.31 4.29 4.96
CA TYR A 316 9.10 5.01 3.95
C TYR A 316 8.47 5.08 2.57
N ASN A 317 7.69 4.08 2.18
CA ASN A 317 7.14 4.00 0.83
C ASN A 317 5.77 4.65 0.69
N SER A 318 5.04 4.84 1.80
CA SER A 318 3.60 5.13 1.74
C SER A 318 3.12 6.23 2.67
N HIS A 319 3.95 6.76 3.57
CA HIS A 319 3.53 7.88 4.42
C HIS A 319 3.08 9.08 3.56
N ILE A 320 2.15 9.84 4.11
CA ILE A 320 1.55 11.01 3.49
C ILE A 320 2.50 12.18 3.70
N GLY A 321 2.72 12.98 2.66
CA GLY A 321 3.52 14.20 2.77
C GLY A 321 3.16 15.19 1.68
N TRP A 322 3.68 16.41 1.80
CA TRP A 322 3.55 17.46 0.81
C TRP A 322 4.58 17.22 -0.30
N TYR A 323 4.12 16.66 -1.43
CA TYR A 323 4.98 16.20 -2.51
C TYR A 323 4.56 16.77 -3.87
N GLU A 324 5.54 16.87 -4.78
CA GLU A 324 5.27 17.18 -6.18
C GLU A 324 4.58 15.97 -6.84
N THR A 325 3.40 16.20 -7.39
CA THR A 325 2.63 15.24 -8.18
C THR A 325 3.27 15.05 -9.56
N LYS A 326 2.87 14.01 -10.28
CA LYS A 326 3.34 13.74 -11.65
C LYS A 326 3.02 14.87 -12.64
N ASP A 327 2.01 15.68 -12.34
CA ASP A 327 1.59 16.83 -13.14
C ASP A 327 2.30 18.14 -12.75
N GLY A 328 3.27 18.08 -11.82
CA GLY A 328 4.09 19.23 -11.41
C GLY A 328 3.45 20.16 -10.38
N LYS A 329 2.33 19.78 -9.77
CA LYS A 329 1.69 20.51 -8.65
C LYS A 329 2.15 19.93 -7.33
N TYR A 330 2.00 20.66 -6.22
CA TYR A 330 2.19 20.10 -4.89
C TYR A 330 0.85 19.78 -4.23
N ALA A 331 0.79 18.65 -3.53
CA ALA A 331 -0.38 18.21 -2.78
C ALA A 331 0.04 17.27 -1.63
N TRP A 332 -0.86 17.09 -0.65
CA TRP A 332 -0.75 16.02 0.33
C TRP A 332 -1.09 14.69 -0.34
N ILE A 333 -0.08 13.87 -0.56
CA ILE A 333 -0.22 12.56 -1.24
C ILE A 333 0.67 11.52 -0.56
N PRO A 334 0.37 10.23 -0.68
CA PRO A 334 1.30 9.20 -0.24
C PRO A 334 2.58 9.22 -1.07
N TYR A 335 3.72 8.94 -0.44
CA TYR A 335 5.04 9.09 -1.06
C TYR A 335 5.20 8.34 -2.40
N TYR A 336 4.63 7.13 -2.54
CA TYR A 336 4.71 6.35 -3.79
C TYR A 336 4.04 7.02 -5.00
N GLU A 337 3.15 8.00 -4.79
CA GLU A 337 2.49 8.74 -5.88
C GLU A 337 3.30 9.96 -6.33
N SER A 338 4.29 10.37 -5.53
CA SER A 338 5.15 11.49 -5.86
C SER A 338 5.95 11.27 -7.13
N LYS A 339 6.31 12.37 -7.79
CA LYS A 339 7.06 12.37 -9.06
C LYS A 339 8.40 11.64 -8.98
N GLU A 340 9.09 11.72 -7.84
CA GLU A 340 10.45 11.17 -7.63
C GLU A 340 10.51 10.07 -6.58
N ALA A 341 9.41 9.32 -6.38
CA ALA A 341 9.34 8.27 -5.37
C ALA A 341 10.45 7.21 -5.56
N LYS A 342 11.33 7.06 -4.56
CA LYS A 342 12.37 6.03 -4.52
C LYS A 342 11.91 4.92 -3.58
N LEU A 343 11.29 3.89 -4.14
CA LEU A 343 10.76 2.77 -3.36
C LEU A 343 11.88 1.92 -2.78
N VAL A 344 11.89 1.76 -1.46
CA VAL A 344 12.88 0.96 -0.76
C VAL A 344 12.36 -0.43 -0.45
N LYS A 345 13.23 -1.44 -0.60
CA LYS A 345 12.86 -2.87 -0.64
C LYS A 345 13.54 -3.72 0.44
N CYS A 346 13.88 -3.13 1.59
CA CYS A 346 14.30 -3.93 2.75
C CYS A 346 13.13 -4.09 3.73
N ILE A 347 13.19 -5.14 4.55
CA ILE A 347 12.27 -5.40 5.64
C ILE A 347 13.02 -5.14 6.94
N ARG A 348 12.41 -4.41 7.87
CA ARG A 348 12.97 -4.17 9.20
C ARG A 348 12.08 -4.77 10.28
N GLU A 349 12.72 -5.14 11.38
CA GLU A 349 12.02 -5.51 12.60
C GLU A 349 11.13 -4.36 13.09
N PRO A 350 9.89 -4.66 13.47
CA PRO A 350 8.96 -3.68 14.01
C PRO A 350 9.39 -3.21 15.40
N MET A 351 9.04 -1.97 15.74
CA MET A 351 9.29 -1.44 17.08
C MET A 351 8.37 -2.11 18.08
N THR A 352 8.93 -2.62 19.17
CA THR A 352 8.16 -3.11 20.32
C THR A 352 8.06 -2.01 21.36
N TYR A 353 6.85 -1.70 21.82
CA TYR A 353 6.61 -0.73 22.87
C TYR A 353 5.40 -1.17 23.71
N ARG A 354 5.24 -0.59 24.90
CA ARG A 354 4.05 -0.75 25.74
C ARG A 354 3.40 0.61 25.91
N LEU A 355 2.13 0.72 25.53
CA LEU A 355 1.40 1.97 25.67
C LEU A 355 1.36 2.42 27.14
N PRO A 356 1.66 3.71 27.41
CA PRO A 356 1.47 4.28 28.74
C PRO A 356 0.00 4.15 29.19
N LYS A 357 -0.27 4.23 30.49
CA LYS A 357 -1.64 4.22 31.01
C LYS A 357 -2.18 5.66 31.04
N GLY A 358 -3.47 5.84 30.82
CA GLY A 358 -4.10 7.18 30.88
C GLY A 358 -3.97 7.98 29.58
N ALA A 359 -4.72 9.08 29.52
CA ALA A 359 -4.64 10.08 28.46
C ALA A 359 -3.48 11.05 28.73
N VAL A 360 -2.97 11.71 27.68
CA VAL A 360 -1.89 12.70 27.84
C VAL A 360 -2.36 13.86 28.69
N GLU A 361 -1.54 14.24 29.68
CA GLU A 361 -1.79 15.41 30.51
C GLU A 361 -0.63 16.39 30.34
N LEU A 362 -0.88 17.49 29.62
CA LEU A 362 0.09 18.56 29.44
C LEU A 362 0.24 19.34 30.76
N GLU A 363 1.47 19.73 31.09
CA GLU A 363 1.71 20.62 32.23
C GLU A 363 0.94 21.93 32.00
N LYS A 364 0.01 22.23 32.91
CA LYS A 364 -0.64 23.55 32.94
C LYS A 364 0.41 24.59 33.32
N PRO A 365 0.46 25.77 32.67
CA PRO A 365 1.35 26.83 33.11
C PRO A 365 1.11 27.12 34.60
N GLN A 366 2.12 26.89 35.44
CA GLN A 366 2.04 27.27 36.84
C GLN A 366 1.82 28.78 36.92
N GLN A 367 0.62 29.20 37.34
CA GLN A 367 0.45 30.52 37.92
C GLN A 367 1.34 30.56 39.16
N THR A 368 2.45 31.28 39.04
CA THR A 368 3.43 31.38 40.10
C THR A 368 2.88 32.35 41.14
N GLU A 369 2.13 31.85 42.12
CA GLU A 369 1.91 32.60 43.37
C GLU A 369 3.24 32.60 44.14
N THR A 370 4.00 33.66 43.93
CA THR A 370 5.19 34.00 44.71
C THR A 370 4.82 34.13 46.20
N THR A 371 5.10 33.09 46.97
CA THR A 371 5.27 33.22 48.42
C THR A 371 6.76 33.19 48.73
N GLN A 372 7.34 34.38 48.90
CA GLN A 372 8.69 34.58 49.40
C GLN A 372 8.71 34.35 50.92
N THR A 373 9.75 33.68 51.44
CA THR A 373 10.46 34.01 52.69
C THR A 373 11.80 33.22 52.73
N PRO A 374 12.90 33.81 53.24
CA PRO A 374 14.25 33.55 52.75
C PRO A 374 15.06 32.56 53.60
N SER A 375 16.13 32.03 53.04
CA SER A 375 17.25 31.49 53.83
C SER A 375 18.59 31.68 53.13
N THR A 376 19.58 31.89 53.99
CA THR A 376 20.87 32.54 53.81
C THR A 376 21.95 31.64 53.20
N SER A 377 22.81 32.28 52.42
CA SER A 377 24.22 32.04 52.07
C SER A 377 24.93 30.78 52.58
N GLU A 378 25.66 30.12 51.67
CA GLU A 378 27.09 29.82 51.85
C GLU A 378 27.77 29.45 50.51
N ILE A 379 28.94 30.03 50.25
CA ILE A 379 29.83 29.78 49.11
C ILE A 379 30.96 28.85 49.58
N PRO A 380 31.44 27.94 48.73
CA PRO A 380 32.89 27.78 48.63
C PRO A 380 33.43 27.83 47.20
N THR A 381 34.64 28.38 47.14
CA THR A 381 35.44 28.78 45.99
C THR A 381 36.23 27.65 45.31
N ARG A 382 36.43 27.84 43.98
CA ARG A 382 37.62 27.56 43.13
C ARG A 382 38.13 26.13 42.96
N HIS A 383 38.29 25.71 41.69
CA HIS A 383 39.61 25.66 41.04
C HIS A 383 39.53 25.54 39.51
N ILE A 384 40.33 26.36 38.82
CA ILE A 384 40.67 26.31 37.39
C ILE A 384 41.96 25.50 37.27
N ILE A 385 42.04 24.54 36.32
CA ILE A 385 43.31 24.01 35.78
C ILE A 385 43.17 23.78 34.26
N CYS A 386 44.20 24.22 33.52
CA CYS A 386 44.37 24.21 32.07
C CYS A 386 44.81 22.84 31.52
N GLY A 387 44.29 22.47 30.33
CA GLY A 387 44.93 21.75 29.19
C GLY A 387 45.76 20.46 29.41
N PRO A 388 46.29 19.81 28.35
CA PRO A 388 46.21 20.09 26.91
C PRO A 388 45.53 18.96 26.10
N GLY A 389 45.26 19.24 24.82
CA GLY A 389 44.68 18.27 23.89
C GLY A 389 45.64 17.16 23.47
N PHE A 390 45.07 16.02 23.11
CA PHE A 390 45.72 15.06 22.22
C PHE A 390 44.70 14.45 21.26
N VAL A 391 44.95 14.73 19.98
CA VAL A 391 44.42 14.04 18.81
C VAL A 391 45.04 12.64 18.79
N ILE A 392 44.23 11.58 18.73
CA ILE A 392 44.69 10.26 18.31
C ILE A 392 43.93 9.84 17.06
N LEU A 393 44.66 9.96 15.95
CA LEU A 393 44.35 9.43 14.65
C LEU A 393 44.63 7.92 14.68
N GLY A 394 43.59 7.09 14.62
CA GLY A 394 43.71 5.63 14.54
C GLY A 394 44.09 5.19 13.12
N ALA A 395 45.38 4.92 12.89
CA ALA A 395 45.87 4.25 11.69
C ALA A 395 45.81 2.72 11.89
N LEU A 396 44.94 2.04 11.14
CA LEU A 396 44.98 0.59 10.96
C LEU A 396 45.57 0.27 9.58
N LEU A 397 46.74 -0.36 9.59
CA LEU A 397 47.37 -1.00 8.43
C LEU A 397 47.12 -2.51 8.52
N PRO A 398 46.68 -3.19 7.43
CA PRO A 398 46.56 -4.65 7.38
C PRO A 398 47.84 -5.30 6.86
N LEU A 399 47.84 -6.65 6.84
CA LEU A 399 48.78 -7.60 6.19
C LEU A 399 49.84 -8.18 7.16
N LEU A 400 50.20 -9.47 7.21
CA LEU A 400 49.88 -10.72 6.50
C LEU A 400 50.50 -11.88 7.33
N LEU A 401 49.94 -13.08 7.17
CA LEU A 401 50.57 -14.42 7.27
C LEU A 401 51.65 -14.71 8.33
N LYS A 402 51.38 -15.75 9.15
CA LYS A 402 52.01 -17.07 8.95
C LYS A 402 51.31 -18.19 9.75
N ARG A 403 50.91 -19.23 9.01
CA ARG A 403 50.70 -20.61 9.48
C ARG A 403 52.04 -21.23 9.90
N ARG A 404 52.06 -21.93 11.03
CA ARG A 404 52.61 -23.30 11.27
C ARG A 404 52.98 -23.45 12.76
N LEU A 405 52.13 -24.13 13.52
CA LEU A 405 52.36 -25.48 14.05
C LEU A 405 51.00 -26.08 14.40
#